data_AF-V3Z950-F1
#
_entry.id   AF-V3Z950-F1
#
_cell.length_a   1.000
_cell.length_b   1.000
_cell.length_c   1.000
_cell.angle_alpha   90.00
_cell.angle_beta   90.00
_cell.angle_gamma   90.00
#
_symmetry.space_group_name_H-M   'P 1'
#
loop_
_entity.id
_entity.type
_entity.pdbx_description
1 polymer ?
#
loop_
_entity_poly.entity_id
_entity_poly.type
_entity_poly.pdbx_seq_one_letter_code
_entity_poly.pdbx_strand_id
1 'polypeptide(L)'
;LTSMSYIVVFVTSMSYLVVFVTSMSYIVVFVTSMSYLVVFVTSMSYLAVFVTSMSYIVVFVTSMSYVVVFVTSMSYLAVFVTSMSYIVVFVTSMSYLVVFVTSMSYLVVFVTSMSYLIVFVTSMSYLVVFVTSMSYIVVFVTSMSYLVVFVTSMSYLVIFVTSMSYLIVFVTSMSYLVVFVTSMSYLAVFVTSMSYLVIFVTSMSYLIVFVTSMSYLVVFVTSSMSYLIVFVTSMSYLVVFVTSMSYLIVFVTSMSYLAVFVTY
;
A
#
# COMPACT_ATOMS: atom_id res chain seq x y z
N LEU A 1 8.66 -40.80 -14.14
CA LEU A 1 9.47 -39.71 -13.55
C LEU A 1 8.62 -39.09 -12.46
N THR A 2 8.84 -39.48 -11.21
CA THR A 2 8.12 -38.92 -10.05
C THR A 2 8.52 -37.46 -9.92
N SER A 3 7.68 -36.54 -10.39
CA SER A 3 7.86 -35.12 -10.09
C SER A 3 7.75 -34.97 -8.57
N MET A 4 8.82 -34.51 -7.94
CA MET A 4 8.74 -34.08 -6.55
C MET A 4 7.65 -33.00 -6.49
N SER A 5 6.69 -33.14 -5.59
CA SER A 5 5.57 -32.21 -5.46
C SER A 5 5.77 -31.25 -4.28
N TYR A 6 6.48 -31.69 -3.24
CA TYR A 6 6.66 -30.95 -1.99
C TYR A 6 8.14 -30.89 -1.60
N ILE A 7 8.59 -29.71 -1.18
CA ILE A 7 9.90 -29.51 -0.55
C ILE A 7 9.71 -28.71 0.75
N VAL A 8 10.42 -29.12 1.80
CA VAL A 8 10.57 -28.36 3.03
C VAL A 8 12.05 -28.17 3.31
N VAL A 9 12.47 -26.93 3.54
CA VAL A 9 13.87 -26.56 3.81
C VAL A 9 13.96 -25.90 5.18
N PHE A 10 14.92 -26.35 5.99
CA PHE A 10 15.28 -25.73 7.26
C PHE A 10 16.73 -25.24 7.21
N VAL A 11 16.92 -23.95 7.50
CA VAL A 11 18.23 -23.32 7.59
C VAL A 11 18.35 -22.64 8.94
N THR A 12 19.25 -23.13 9.79
CA THR A 12 19.51 -22.55 11.11
C THR A 12 20.44 -21.35 11.01
N SER A 13 21.59 -21.54 10.34
CA SER A 13 22.59 -20.50 10.15
C SER A 13 23.38 -20.75 8.86
N MET A 14 23.32 -19.81 7.93
CA MET A 14 24.15 -19.79 6.73
C MET A 14 24.54 -18.33 6.43
N SER A 15 25.52 -18.10 5.56
CA SER A 15 25.79 -16.75 5.08
C SER A 15 24.92 -16.44 3.86
N TYR A 16 25.06 -17.24 2.81
CA TYR A 16 24.37 -17.04 1.53
C TYR A 16 23.57 -18.27 1.14
N LEU A 17 22.37 -18.06 0.63
CA LEU A 17 21.59 -19.09 -0.03
C LEU A 17 20.96 -18.55 -1.30
N VAL A 18 21.04 -19.35 -2.37
CA VAL A 18 20.29 -19.12 -3.61
C VAL A 18 19.44 -20.34 -3.87
N VAL A 19 18.14 -20.12 -4.10
CA VAL A 19 17.16 -21.17 -4.36
C VAL A 19 16.54 -20.94 -5.73
N PHE A 20 16.59 -21.97 -6.58
CA PHE A 20 15.89 -22.00 -7.86
C PHE A 20 14.85 -23.11 -7.82
N VAL A 21 13.62 -22.75 -8.18
CA VAL A 21 12.50 -23.68 -8.19
C VAL A 21 11.73 -23.53 -9.49
N THR A 22 11.53 -24.65 -10.16
CA THR A 22 10.76 -24.73 -11.40
C THR A 22 9.74 -25.85 -11.30
N SER A 23 8.48 -25.57 -11.61
CA SER A 23 7.46 -26.59 -11.91
C SER A 23 7.20 -27.58 -10.76
N MET A 24 6.91 -27.09 -9.55
CA MET A 24 6.47 -27.92 -8.42
C MET A 24 5.15 -27.42 -7.83
N SER A 25 4.55 -28.18 -6.90
CA SER A 25 3.31 -27.75 -6.28
C SER A 25 3.53 -26.94 -5.00
N TYR A 26 4.39 -27.38 -4.08
CA TYR A 26 4.52 -26.75 -2.76
C TYR A 26 5.96 -26.61 -2.26
N ILE A 27 6.27 -25.44 -1.71
CA ILE A 27 7.50 -25.19 -0.95
C ILE A 27 7.20 -24.52 0.37
N VAL A 28 7.91 -24.98 1.41
CA VAL A 28 8.02 -24.29 2.69
C VAL A 28 9.48 -24.11 3.06
N VAL A 29 9.89 -22.88 3.38
CA VAL A 29 11.26 -22.56 3.80
C VAL A 29 11.23 -21.90 5.18
N PHE A 30 12.05 -22.44 6.08
CA PHE A 30 12.30 -21.87 7.40
C PHE A 30 13.75 -21.42 7.51
N VAL A 31 13.96 -20.15 7.85
CA VAL A 31 15.28 -19.55 8.05
C VAL A 31 15.34 -18.87 9.41
N THR A 32 16.22 -19.34 10.29
CA THR A 32 16.43 -18.70 11.59
C THR A 32 17.39 -17.51 11.45
N SER A 33 18.57 -17.74 10.87
CA SER A 33 19.57 -16.69 10.66
C SER A 33 20.29 -16.87 9.32
N MET A 34 20.35 -15.82 8.51
CA MET A 34 21.19 -15.76 7.31
C MET A 34 21.52 -14.30 6.98
N SER A 35 22.58 -14.05 6.21
CA SER A 35 22.85 -12.69 5.73
C SER A 35 22.12 -12.40 4.41
N TYR A 36 22.16 -13.31 3.43
CA TYR A 36 21.58 -13.08 2.12
C TYR A 36 20.79 -14.29 1.61
N LEU A 37 19.58 -14.03 1.11
CA LEU A 37 18.76 -15.02 0.41
C LEU A 37 18.28 -14.46 -0.93
N VAL A 38 18.49 -15.24 -1.99
CA VAL A 38 17.87 -14.99 -3.30
C VAL A 38 17.01 -16.19 -3.68
N VAL A 39 15.75 -15.94 -4.03
CA VAL A 39 14.81 -16.99 -4.43
C VAL A 39 14.24 -16.67 -5.80
N PHE A 40 14.33 -17.64 -6.72
CA PHE A 40 13.68 -17.63 -8.01
C PHE A 40 12.66 -18.75 -8.08
N VAL A 41 11.41 -18.39 -8.33
CA VAL A 41 10.32 -19.35 -8.46
C VAL A 41 9.59 -19.15 -9.77
N THR A 42 9.49 -20.21 -10.56
CA THR A 42 8.69 -20.25 -11.78
C THR A 42 7.68 -21.39 -11.70
N SER A 43 6.41 -21.08 -11.93
CA SER A 43 5.34 -22.04 -12.14
C SER A 43 5.11 -22.95 -10.93
N MET A 44 4.51 -22.43 -9.85
CA MET A 44 4.07 -23.27 -8.73
C MET A 44 2.67 -22.93 -8.23
N SER A 45 2.11 -23.80 -7.40
CA SER A 45 0.89 -23.47 -6.65
C SER A 45 1.17 -22.68 -5.37
N TYR A 46 2.09 -23.11 -4.51
CA TYR A 46 2.19 -22.56 -3.16
C TYR A 46 3.63 -22.38 -2.68
N LEU A 47 3.89 -21.23 -2.07
CA LEU A 47 5.13 -20.92 -1.37
C LEU A 47 4.85 -20.32 0.01
N ALA A 48 5.45 -20.88 1.05
CA ALA A 48 5.54 -20.26 2.36
C ALA A 48 7.00 -20.03 2.76
N VAL A 49 7.31 -18.83 3.23
CA VAL A 49 8.65 -18.44 3.68
C VAL A 49 8.56 -17.83 5.07
N PHE A 50 9.30 -18.41 6.02
CA PHE A 50 9.37 -17.98 7.41
C PHE A 50 10.80 -17.59 7.75
N VAL A 51 10.97 -16.35 8.21
CA VAL A 51 12.27 -15.74 8.44
C VAL A 51 12.30 -15.07 9.80
N THR A 52 13.20 -15.51 10.68
CA THR A 52 13.39 -14.87 11.98
C THR A 52 14.34 -13.68 11.88
N SER A 53 15.56 -13.88 11.37
CA SER A 53 16.56 -12.82 11.26
C SER A 53 17.32 -12.89 9.94
N MET A 54 17.30 -11.80 9.18
CA MET A 54 17.99 -11.66 7.89
C MET A 54 18.54 -10.26 7.70
N SER A 55 19.62 -10.12 6.94
CA SER A 55 19.91 -8.79 6.37
C SER A 55 19.14 -8.58 5.07
N TYR A 56 19.38 -9.36 4.03
CA TYR A 56 18.86 -9.07 2.69
C TYR A 56 18.10 -10.24 2.07
N ILE A 57 16.95 -9.94 1.46
CA ILE A 57 16.21 -10.88 0.61
C ILE A 57 15.85 -10.24 -0.72
N VAL A 58 16.01 -11.04 -1.79
CA VAL A 58 15.40 -10.76 -3.09
C VAL A 58 14.59 -11.97 -3.54
N VAL A 59 13.32 -11.76 -3.87
CA VAL A 59 12.41 -12.81 -4.36
C VAL A 59 11.89 -12.45 -5.74
N PHE A 60 12.06 -13.36 -6.70
CA PHE A 60 11.45 -13.29 -8.02
C PHE A 60 10.44 -14.41 -8.19
N VAL A 61 9.21 -14.04 -8.51
CA VAL A 61 8.10 -14.95 -8.69
C VAL A 61 7.48 -14.75 -10.06
N THR A 62 7.44 -15.82 -10.85
CA THR A 62 6.72 -15.87 -12.12
C THR A 62 5.67 -16.95 -12.06
N SER A 63 4.41 -16.57 -12.27
CA SER A 63 3.24 -17.46 -12.33
C SER A 63 3.10 -18.38 -11.11
N MET A 64 2.40 -17.91 -10.07
CA MET A 64 1.92 -18.79 -9.00
C MET A 64 0.52 -18.45 -8.52
N SER A 65 -0.07 -19.37 -7.75
CA SER A 65 -1.35 -19.08 -7.11
C SER A 65 -1.20 -18.41 -5.74
N TYR A 66 -0.41 -18.96 -4.81
CA TYR A 66 -0.41 -18.49 -3.42
C TYR A 66 0.99 -18.31 -2.84
N VAL A 67 1.23 -17.17 -2.17
CA VAL A 67 2.45 -16.90 -1.40
C VAL A 67 2.09 -16.39 0.00
N VAL A 68 2.79 -16.92 1.00
CA VAL A 68 2.75 -16.40 2.38
C VAL A 68 4.17 -16.14 2.85
N VAL A 69 4.43 -14.92 3.33
CA VAL A 69 5.75 -14.52 3.85
C VAL A 69 5.60 -13.98 5.26
N PHE A 70 6.39 -14.53 6.18
CA PHE A 70 6.52 -14.05 7.56
C PHE A 70 7.96 -13.65 7.84
N VAL A 71 8.14 -12.40 8.28
CA VAL A 71 9.44 -11.83 8.62
C VAL A 71 9.38 -11.20 10.00
N THR A 72 10.19 -11.69 10.94
CA THR A 72 10.32 -11.07 12.26
C THR A 72 11.27 -9.88 12.21
N SER A 73 12.49 -10.06 11.72
CA SER A 73 13.49 -8.99 11.62
C SER A 73 14.27 -9.06 10.31
N MET A 74 14.31 -7.94 9.58
CA MET A 74 15.06 -7.83 8.34
C MET A 74 15.56 -6.41 8.06
N SER A 75 16.73 -6.23 7.44
CA SER A 75 17.07 -4.89 6.94
C SER A 75 16.38 -4.59 5.60
N TYR A 76 16.47 -5.46 4.60
CA TYR A 76 15.98 -5.17 3.26
C TYR A 76 15.28 -6.35 2.57
N LEU A 77 14.08 -6.11 2.04
CA LEU A 77 13.34 -7.04 1.18
C LEU A 77 12.99 -6.38 -0.15
N ALA A 78 13.30 -7.07 -1.25
CA ALA A 78 12.73 -6.79 -2.57
C ALA A 78 11.92 -7.99 -3.08
N VAL A 79 10.70 -7.74 -3.53
CA VAL A 79 9.79 -8.76 -4.09
C VAL A 79 9.34 -8.33 -5.48
N PHE A 80 9.57 -9.19 -6.47
CA PHE A 80 9.17 -8.99 -7.86
C PHE A 80 8.21 -10.09 -8.29
N VAL A 81 7.04 -9.67 -8.76
CA VAL A 81 5.94 -10.57 -9.07
C VAL A 81 5.41 -10.34 -10.47
N THR A 82 5.46 -11.39 -11.28
CA THR A 82 4.84 -11.45 -12.61
C THR A 82 3.78 -12.55 -12.59
N SER A 83 2.50 -12.16 -12.62
CA SER A 83 1.30 -13.01 -12.51
C SER A 83 1.14 -13.84 -11.23
N MET A 84 0.25 -13.40 -10.35
CA MET A 84 -0.10 -14.11 -9.10
C MET A 84 -1.59 -14.03 -8.77
N SER A 85 -2.15 -15.04 -8.11
CA SER A 85 -3.50 -14.85 -7.52
C SER A 85 -3.45 -14.15 -6.16
N TYR A 86 -2.66 -14.64 -5.21
CA TYR A 86 -2.80 -14.21 -3.81
C TYR A 86 -1.45 -14.13 -3.09
N ILE A 87 -1.23 -13.03 -2.36
CA ILE A 87 -0.07 -12.87 -1.48
C ILE A 87 -0.52 -12.33 -0.12
N VAL A 88 0.06 -12.89 0.95
CA VAL A 88 0.05 -12.31 2.29
C VAL A 88 1.47 -12.11 2.79
N VAL A 89 1.75 -10.92 3.29
CA VAL A 89 3.03 -10.56 3.89
C VAL A 89 2.81 -10.05 5.30
N PHE A 90 3.52 -10.63 6.26
CA PHE A 90 3.58 -10.17 7.65
C PHE A 90 5.02 -9.77 8.00
N VAL A 91 5.19 -8.54 8.45
CA VAL A 91 6.47 -7.96 8.83
C VAL A 91 6.37 -7.35 10.22
N THR A 92 7.16 -7.87 11.17
CA THR A 92 7.23 -7.28 12.51
C THR A 92 8.18 -6.09 12.53
N SER A 93 9.42 -6.27 12.05
CA SER A 93 10.42 -5.20 11.98
C SER A 93 11.21 -5.27 10.68
N MET A 94 11.22 -4.17 9.92
CA MET A 94 12.00 -4.07 8.69
C MET A 94 12.48 -2.65 8.39
N SER A 95 13.71 -2.44 7.91
CA SER A 95 14.08 -1.09 7.48
C SER A 95 13.48 -0.72 6.10
N TYR A 96 13.59 -1.59 5.09
CA TYR A 96 13.19 -1.27 3.71
C TYR A 96 12.45 -2.43 3.05
N LEU A 97 11.27 -2.15 2.48
CA LEU A 97 10.53 -3.05 1.62
C LEU A 97 10.27 -2.40 0.26
N VAL A 98 10.62 -3.12 -0.81
CA VAL A 98 10.24 -2.76 -2.17
C VAL A 98 9.44 -3.90 -2.80
N VAL A 99 8.26 -3.59 -3.32
CA VAL A 99 7.37 -4.56 -3.98
C VAL A 99 7.02 -4.09 -5.38
N PHE A 100 7.29 -4.94 -6.38
CA PHE A 100 6.87 -4.72 -7.76
C PHE A 100 5.89 -5.81 -8.18
N VAL A 101 4.71 -5.39 -8.63
CA VAL A 101 3.64 -6.27 -9.09
C VAL A 101 3.18 -5.87 -10.48
N THR A 102 3.28 -6.81 -11.43
CA THR A 102 2.76 -6.60 -12.79
C THR A 102 1.27 -6.94 -12.86
N SER A 103 0.89 -8.13 -12.37
CA SER A 103 -0.50 -8.59 -12.37
C SER A 103 -0.78 -9.47 -11.15
N MET A 104 -1.76 -9.07 -10.35
CA MET A 104 -2.15 -9.82 -9.16
C MET A 104 -3.64 -9.67 -8.82
N SER A 105 -4.32 -10.71 -8.34
CA SER A 105 -5.69 -10.49 -7.84
C SER A 105 -5.74 -9.89 -6.43
N TYR A 106 -4.94 -10.38 -5.48
CA TYR A 106 -5.04 -9.95 -4.09
C TYR A 106 -3.68 -9.87 -3.41
N LEU A 107 -3.42 -8.74 -2.75
CA LEU A 107 -2.29 -8.54 -1.85
C LEU A 107 -2.77 -8.03 -0.50
N VAL A 108 -2.31 -8.68 0.58
CA VAL A 108 -2.49 -8.19 1.94
C VAL A 108 -1.12 -8.04 2.61
N VAL A 109 -0.87 -6.86 3.17
CA VAL A 109 0.39 -6.53 3.85
C VAL A 109 0.09 -6.06 5.27
N PHE A 110 0.71 -6.70 6.25
CA PHE A 110 0.69 -6.30 7.65
C PHE A 110 2.09 -5.91 8.10
N VAL A 111 2.23 -4.69 8.62
CA VAL A 111 3.49 -4.13 9.07
C VAL A 111 3.34 -3.55 10.47
N THR A 112 4.09 -4.08 11.43
CA THR A 112 4.13 -3.50 12.78
C THR A 112 5.08 -2.31 12.84
N SER A 113 6.33 -2.49 12.39
CA SER A 113 7.33 -1.43 12.36
C SER A 113 8.18 -1.51 11.10
N MET A 114 8.24 -0.43 10.32
CA MET A 114 9.21 -0.32 9.24
C MET A 114 9.57 1.14 8.95
N SER A 115 10.74 1.39 8.35
CA SER A 115 11.08 2.75 7.93
C SER A 115 10.49 3.09 6.55
N TYR A 116 10.75 2.28 5.53
CA TYR A 116 10.37 2.62 4.16
C TYR A 116 9.65 1.48 3.45
N LEU A 117 8.48 1.78 2.87
CA LEU A 117 7.77 0.91 1.95
C LEU A 117 7.62 1.60 0.59
N ILE A 118 8.02 0.91 -0.47
CA ILE A 118 7.74 1.33 -1.83
C ILE A 118 6.99 0.21 -2.55
N VAL A 119 5.83 0.54 -3.12
CA VAL A 119 4.99 -0.41 -3.84
C VAL A 119 4.70 0.13 -5.24
N PHE A 120 5.00 -0.68 -6.25
CA PHE A 120 4.65 -0.42 -7.64
C PHE A 120 3.70 -1.50 -8.13
N VAL A 121 2.52 -1.09 -8.62
CA VAL A 121 1.48 -1.97 -9.13
C VAL A 121 1.08 -1.54 -10.53
N THR A 122 1.23 -2.43 -11.52
CA THR A 122 0.70 -2.20 -12.87
C THR A 122 -0.78 -2.56 -12.93
N SER A 123 -1.15 -3.78 -12.51
CA SER A 123 -2.54 -4.21 -12.44
C SER A 123 -2.80 -5.05 -11.19
N MET A 124 -3.82 -4.68 -10.41
CA MET A 124 -4.24 -5.47 -9.26
C MET A 124 -5.74 -5.34 -8.97
N SER A 125 -6.43 -6.40 -8.57
CA SER A 125 -7.82 -6.22 -8.15
C SER A 125 -7.95 -5.64 -6.73
N TYR A 126 -7.23 -6.17 -5.74
CA TYR A 126 -7.35 -5.74 -4.35
C TYR A 126 -6.00 -5.64 -3.65
N LEU A 127 -5.78 -4.51 -2.99
CA LEU A 127 -4.67 -4.30 -2.05
C LEU A 127 -5.22 -3.86 -0.70
N VAL A 128 -4.80 -4.55 0.36
CA VAL A 128 -5.04 -4.13 1.74
C VAL A 128 -3.71 -3.98 2.47
N VAL A 129 -3.49 -2.82 3.09
CA VAL A 129 -2.28 -2.51 3.84
C VAL A 129 -2.64 -2.09 5.26
N PHE A 130 -2.08 -2.79 6.24
CA PHE A 130 -2.18 -2.47 7.66
C PHE A 130 -0.82 -2.09 8.21
N VAL A 131 -0.75 -0.92 8.83
CA VAL A 131 0.47 -0.32 9.33
C VAL A 131 0.27 0.20 10.75
N THR A 132 1.07 -0.28 11.69
CA THR A 132 1.09 0.26 13.05
C THR A 132 2.05 1.46 13.16
N SER A 133 3.31 1.30 12.75
CA SER A 133 4.30 2.37 12.79
C SER A 133 5.19 2.37 11.55
N MET A 134 5.20 3.49 10.82
CA MET A 134 5.99 3.66 9.60
C MET A 134 6.56 5.07 9.47
N SER A 135 7.76 5.24 8.90
CA SER A 135 8.17 6.60 8.53
C SER A 135 7.66 7.00 7.14
N TYR A 136 7.88 6.19 6.11
CA TYR A 136 7.55 6.57 4.73
C TYR A 136 6.91 5.43 3.94
N ILE A 137 5.85 5.77 3.22
CA ILE A 137 5.25 4.90 2.21
C ILE A 137 5.07 5.66 0.90
N VAL A 138 5.49 5.02 -0.19
CA VAL A 138 5.17 5.47 -1.54
C VAL A 138 4.49 4.35 -2.31
N VAL A 139 3.31 4.63 -2.85
CA VAL A 139 2.52 3.67 -3.65
C VAL A 139 2.29 4.26 -5.04
N PHE A 140 2.69 3.52 -6.07
CA PHE A 140 2.41 3.82 -7.47
C PHE A 140 1.49 2.75 -8.05
N VAL A 141 0.37 3.17 -8.62
CA VAL A 141 -0.64 2.29 -9.19
C VAL A 141 -1.03 2.76 -10.59
N THR A 142 -0.87 1.90 -11.58
CA THR A 142 -1.42 2.16 -12.92
C THR A 142 -2.89 1.80 -12.98
N SER A 143 -3.26 0.58 -12.58
CA SER A 143 -4.65 0.13 -12.53
C SER A 143 -4.94 -0.71 -11.28
N MET A 144 -5.98 -0.34 -10.53
CA MET A 144 -6.43 -1.15 -9.40
C MET A 144 -7.93 -1.00 -9.13
N SER A 145 -8.65 -2.07 -8.81
CA SER A 145 -10.07 -1.89 -8.44
C SER A 145 -10.23 -1.37 -7.01
N TYR A 146 -9.50 -1.90 -6.03
CA TYR A 146 -9.67 -1.52 -4.61
C TYR A 146 -8.34 -1.42 -3.87
N LEU A 147 -8.13 -0.30 -3.18
CA LEU A 147 -7.07 -0.09 -2.21
C LEU A 147 -7.67 0.31 -0.86
N VAL A 148 -7.30 -0.43 0.19
CA VAL A 148 -7.63 -0.07 1.57
C VAL A 148 -6.33 0.05 2.38
N VAL A 149 -6.15 1.18 3.04
CA VAL A 149 -4.97 1.47 3.85
C VAL A 149 -5.39 1.85 5.26
N PHE A 150 -4.88 1.12 6.26
CA PHE A 150 -5.06 1.39 7.68
C PHE A 150 -3.72 1.74 8.31
N VAL A 151 -3.66 2.90 8.96
CA VAL A 151 -2.44 3.45 9.57
C VAL A 151 -2.73 3.91 10.99
N THR A 152 -1.99 3.39 11.97
CA THR A 152 -2.02 3.93 13.33
C THR A 152 -1.10 5.15 13.45
N SER A 153 0.17 5.03 13.05
CA SER A 153 1.14 6.13 13.07
C SER A 153 2.03 6.11 11.84
N MET A 154 2.12 7.25 11.15
CA MET A 154 3.04 7.40 10.02
C MET A 154 3.54 8.84 9.84
N SER A 155 4.78 9.05 9.39
CA SER A 155 5.19 10.40 8.99
C SER A 155 4.69 10.79 7.59
N TYR A 156 4.92 9.97 6.55
CA TYR A 156 4.58 10.36 5.17
C TYR A 156 3.97 9.20 4.37
N LEU A 157 2.82 9.47 3.75
CA LEU A 157 2.21 8.60 2.75
C LEU A 157 2.03 9.37 1.44
N VAL A 158 2.57 8.83 0.36
CA VAL A 158 2.35 9.34 -0.99
C VAL A 158 1.73 8.25 -1.87
N ILE A 159 0.60 8.57 -2.50
CA ILE A 159 -0.14 7.66 -3.37
C ILE A 159 -0.29 8.31 -4.74
N PHE A 160 0.23 7.64 -5.78
CA PHE A 160 0.05 8.01 -7.18
C PHE A 160 -0.77 6.95 -7.90
N VAL A 161 -1.87 7.36 -8.51
CA VAL A 161 -2.83 6.47 -9.17
C VAL A 161 -3.19 6.99 -10.55
N THR A 162 -3.05 6.16 -11.57
CA THR A 162 -3.58 6.49 -12.91
C THR A 162 -5.07 6.15 -12.99
N SER A 163 -5.45 4.92 -12.62
CA SER A 163 -6.85 4.48 -12.60
C SER A 163 -7.15 3.63 -11.36
N MET A 164 -8.21 3.98 -10.63
CA MET A 164 -8.68 3.16 -9.52
C MET A 164 -10.18 3.27 -9.27
N SER A 165 -10.87 2.18 -8.94
CA SER A 165 -12.29 2.31 -8.59
C SER A 165 -12.47 2.88 -7.19
N TYR A 166 -11.84 2.28 -6.18
CA TYR A 166 -12.02 2.67 -4.78
C TYR A 166 -10.70 2.79 -4.03
N LEU A 167 -10.51 3.91 -3.35
CA LEU A 167 -9.48 4.12 -2.34
C LEU A 167 -10.11 4.48 -1.00
N ILE A 168 -9.78 3.71 0.03
CA ILE A 168 -10.17 4.01 1.41
C ILE A 168 -8.93 4.10 2.29
N VAL A 169 -8.78 5.21 3.00
CA VAL A 169 -7.64 5.48 3.87
C VAL A 169 -8.15 5.80 5.27
N PHE A 170 -7.72 5.00 6.26
CA PHE A 170 -7.98 5.21 7.68
C PHE A 170 -6.68 5.52 8.41
N VAL A 171 -6.64 6.64 9.12
CA VAL A 171 -5.44 7.13 9.79
C VAL A 171 -5.76 7.61 11.21
N THR A 172 -5.07 7.08 12.21
CA THR A 172 -5.14 7.64 13.56
C THR A 172 -4.22 8.86 13.69
N SER A 173 -2.96 8.75 13.30
CA SER A 173 -2.00 9.86 13.33
C SER A 173 -1.08 9.85 12.11
N MET A 174 -0.97 10.99 11.41
CA MET A 174 -0.02 11.14 10.30
C MET A 174 0.47 12.57 10.10
N SER A 175 1.74 12.80 9.78
CA SER A 175 2.17 14.17 9.45
C SER A 175 1.74 14.61 8.05
N TYR A 176 1.94 13.78 7.02
CA TYR A 176 1.65 14.16 5.63
C TYR A 176 1.01 13.02 4.83
N LEU A 177 -0.11 13.32 4.18
CA LEU A 177 -0.71 12.48 3.15
C LEU A 177 -0.82 13.27 1.85
N VAL A 178 -0.26 12.72 0.77
CA VAL A 178 -0.40 13.27 -0.58
C VAL A 178 -0.98 12.20 -1.50
N VAL A 179 -2.08 12.55 -2.17
CA VAL A 179 -2.80 11.66 -3.09
C VAL A 179 -2.92 12.33 -4.45
N PHE A 180 -2.32 11.73 -5.47
CA PHE A 180 -2.39 12.15 -6.86
C PHE A 180 -3.13 11.10 -7.68
N VAL A 181 -4.21 11.50 -8.35
CA VAL A 181 -5.09 10.58 -9.06
C VAL A 181 -5.48 11.15 -10.41
N THR A 182 -5.30 10.37 -11.48
CA THR A 182 -5.81 10.77 -12.81
C THR A 182 -7.30 10.44 -12.94
N SER A 183 -7.70 9.21 -12.59
CA SER A 183 -9.10 8.79 -12.64
C SER A 183 -9.46 7.90 -11.45
N MET A 184 -10.53 8.25 -10.73
CA MET A 184 -11.04 7.40 -9.65
C MET A 184 -12.54 7.54 -9.39
N SER A 185 -13.27 6.45 -9.17
CA SER A 185 -14.70 6.59 -8.86
C SER A 185 -14.96 7.07 -7.43
N TYR A 186 -14.21 6.58 -6.44
CA TYR A 186 -14.48 6.88 -5.04
C TYR A 186 -13.20 6.96 -4.20
N LEU A 187 -13.04 8.05 -3.47
CA LEU A 187 -12.03 8.24 -2.43
C LEU A 187 -12.70 8.55 -1.09
N ALA A 188 -12.39 7.79 -0.05
CA ALA A 188 -12.72 8.13 1.32
C ALA A 188 -11.46 8.19 2.19
N VAL A 189 -11.33 9.29 2.94
CA VAL A 189 -10.21 9.54 3.85
C VAL A 189 -10.78 9.84 5.24
N PHE A 190 -10.44 8.99 6.21
CA PHE A 190 -10.88 9.10 7.61
C PHE A 190 -9.66 9.28 8.50
N VAL A 191 -9.61 10.39 9.23
CA VAL A 191 -8.42 10.80 9.97
C VAL A 191 -8.77 11.31 11.36
N THR A 192 -8.11 10.81 12.40
CA THR A 192 -8.22 11.40 13.74
C THR A 192 -7.31 12.62 13.88
N SER A 193 -6.04 12.49 13.53
CA SER A 193 -5.08 13.59 13.58
C SER A 193 -4.14 13.58 12.38
N MET A 194 -4.04 14.72 11.69
CA MET A 194 -3.05 14.89 10.62
C MET A 194 -2.54 16.32 10.51
N SER A 195 -1.29 16.52 10.09
CA SER A 195 -0.84 17.88 9.81
C SER A 195 -1.30 18.33 8.42
N TYR A 196 -0.90 17.60 7.37
CA TYR A 196 -1.17 18.01 5.99
C TYR A 196 -1.82 16.90 5.17
N LEU A 197 -2.95 17.23 4.52
CA LEU A 197 -3.57 16.42 3.49
C LEU A 197 -3.64 17.21 2.19
N VAL A 198 -3.07 16.65 1.13
CA VAL A 198 -3.13 17.20 -0.21
C VAL A 198 -3.69 16.17 -1.17
N ILE A 199 -4.79 16.52 -1.84
CA ILE A 199 -5.48 15.67 -2.79
C ILE A 199 -5.53 16.38 -4.14
N PHE A 200 -4.88 15.82 -5.15
CA PHE A 200 -4.92 16.26 -6.53
C PHE A 200 -5.59 15.20 -7.40
N VAL A 201 -6.68 15.57 -8.05
CA VAL A 201 -7.45 14.64 -8.88
C VAL A 201 -7.79 15.27 -10.22
N THR A 202 -7.57 14.55 -11.32
CA THR A 202 -8.07 15.01 -12.62
C THR A 202 -9.57 14.75 -12.73
N SER A 203 -10.00 13.49 -12.59
CA SER A 203 -11.41 13.08 -12.66
C SER A 203 -11.80 12.17 -11.49
N MET A 204 -12.90 12.49 -10.81
CA MET A 204 -13.43 11.63 -9.76
C MET A 204 -14.90 11.83 -9.48
N SER A 205 -15.65 10.76 -9.24
CA SER A 205 -17.08 10.89 -8.92
C SER A 205 -17.30 11.34 -7.47
N TYR A 206 -16.73 10.63 -6.51
CA TYR A 206 -17.00 10.87 -5.08
C TYR A 206 -15.70 11.07 -4.28
N LEU A 207 -15.63 12.16 -3.54
CA LEU A 207 -14.61 12.40 -2.52
C LEU A 207 -15.27 12.65 -1.16
N ILE A 208 -14.88 11.86 -0.18
CA ILE A 208 -15.31 12.01 1.21
C ILE A 208 -14.09 12.14 2.11
N VAL A 209 -14.06 13.21 2.90
CA VAL A 209 -12.98 13.50 3.85
C VAL A 209 -13.59 13.74 5.23
N PHE A 210 -13.28 12.89 6.19
CA PHE A 210 -13.66 13.02 7.59
C PHE A 210 -12.42 13.20 8.44
N VAL A 211 -12.32 14.34 9.15
CA VAL A 211 -11.16 14.63 10.00
C VAL A 211 -11.56 15.18 11.36
N THR A 212 -10.99 14.65 12.44
CA THR A 212 -11.17 15.26 13.77
C THR A 212 -10.26 16.47 13.95
N SER A 213 -8.96 16.33 13.67
CA SER A 213 -8.00 17.42 13.77
C SER A 213 -7.04 17.45 12.59
N MET A 214 -6.93 18.61 11.95
CA MET A 214 -6.01 18.86 10.85
C MET A 214 -5.35 20.23 10.97
N SER A 215 -4.16 20.45 10.42
CA SER A 215 -3.71 21.83 10.16
C SER A 215 -4.09 22.26 8.74
N TYR A 216 -3.71 21.52 7.70
CA TYR A 216 -3.94 21.92 6.32
C TYR A 216 -4.62 20.83 5.48
N LEU A 217 -5.71 21.20 4.81
CA LEU A 217 -6.32 20.42 3.73
C LEU A 217 -6.32 21.22 2.44
N VAL A 218 -5.76 20.64 1.39
CA VAL A 218 -5.86 21.14 0.02
C VAL A 218 -6.49 20.06 -0.86
N VAL A 219 -7.58 20.41 -1.53
CA VAL A 219 -8.26 19.57 -2.52
C VAL A 219 -8.28 20.32 -3.84
N PHE A 220 -7.73 19.70 -4.88
CA PHE A 220 -7.67 20.27 -6.23
C PHE A 220 -8.21 19.25 -7.23
N VAL A 221 -9.28 19.62 -7.94
CA VAL A 221 -9.96 18.78 -8.92
C VAL A 221 -10.12 19.55 -10.23
N THR A 222 -9.59 19.01 -11.33
CA THR A 222 -9.44 19.77 -12.60
C THR A 222 -10.34 19.35 -13.74
N SER A 223 -11.22 18.37 -13.55
CA SER A 223 -12.22 18.02 -14.57
C SER A 223 -13.62 18.05 -14.01
N SER A 224 -14.23 16.91 -13.71
CA SER A 224 -15.60 16.83 -13.22
C SER A 224 -15.68 15.98 -11.96
N MET A 225 -16.50 16.43 -11.01
CA MET A 225 -16.83 15.69 -9.81
C MET A 225 -18.32 15.70 -9.52
N SER A 226 -18.89 14.59 -9.08
CA SER A 226 -20.29 14.61 -8.65
C SER A 226 -20.43 15.04 -7.19
N TYR A 227 -19.64 14.49 -6.27
CA TYR A 227 -19.79 14.78 -4.84
C TYR A 227 -18.46 15.04 -4.15
N LEU A 228 -18.38 16.17 -3.44
CA LEU A 228 -17.37 16.44 -2.43
C LEU A 228 -18.04 16.60 -1.07
N ILE A 229 -17.65 15.78 -0.11
CA ILE A 229 -18.07 15.90 1.28
C ILE A 229 -16.83 16.05 2.16
N VAL A 230 -16.74 17.17 2.88
CA VAL A 230 -15.67 17.44 3.83
C VAL A 230 -16.30 17.71 5.20
N PHE A 231 -15.99 16.87 6.17
CA PHE A 231 -16.38 17.03 7.57
C PHE A 231 -15.12 17.18 8.42
N VAL A 232 -15.01 18.30 9.13
CA VAL A 232 -13.85 18.56 10.00
C VAL A 232 -14.26 19.14 11.34
N THR A 233 -13.79 18.56 12.44
CA THR A 233 -14.03 19.16 13.76
C THR A 233 -13.09 20.35 14.01
N SER A 234 -11.79 20.21 13.73
CA SER A 234 -10.83 21.30 13.89
C SER A 234 -9.82 21.34 12.75
N MET A 235 -9.65 22.52 12.17
CA MET A 235 -8.70 22.78 11.07
C MET A 235 -8.10 24.17 11.18
N SER A 236 -6.87 24.41 10.69
CA SER A 236 -6.43 25.80 10.47
C SER A 236 -6.74 26.29 9.06
N TYR A 237 -6.43 25.52 8.02
CA TYR A 237 -6.58 25.94 6.63
C TYR A 237 -7.28 24.88 5.76
N LEU A 238 -8.38 25.28 5.11
CA LEU A 238 -9.02 24.53 4.03
C LEU A 238 -8.94 25.29 2.72
N VAL A 239 -8.39 24.65 1.70
CA VAL A 239 -8.45 25.12 0.31
C VAL A 239 -9.09 24.05 -0.55
N VAL A 240 -10.17 24.40 -1.24
CA VAL A 240 -10.86 23.55 -2.20
C VAL A 240 -10.91 24.28 -3.54
N PHE A 241 -10.40 23.64 -4.59
CA PHE A 241 -10.54 24.09 -5.97
C PHE A 241 -11.14 22.95 -6.77
N VAL A 242 -12.30 23.16 -7.38
CA VAL A 242 -12.97 22.15 -8.19
C VAL A 242 -13.53 22.80 -9.45
N THR A 243 -13.12 22.30 -10.60
CA THR A 243 -13.83 22.54 -11.85
C THR A 243 -15.01 21.58 -11.94
N SER A 244 -16.18 22.08 -12.31
CA SER A 244 -17.46 21.39 -12.49
C SER A 244 -17.84 20.38 -11.41
N MET A 245 -18.75 20.77 -10.51
CA MET A 245 -19.27 19.91 -9.45
C MET A 245 -20.80 19.97 -9.34
N SER A 246 -21.46 18.83 -9.06
CA SER A 246 -22.90 18.84 -8.74
C SER A 246 -23.20 19.07 -7.27
N TYR A 247 -22.43 18.52 -6.33
CA TYR A 247 -22.71 18.65 -4.89
C TYR A 247 -21.45 18.86 -4.03
N LEU A 248 -21.38 20.02 -3.36
CA LEU A 248 -20.38 20.33 -2.34
C LEU A 248 -21.03 20.41 -0.96
N ILE A 249 -20.52 19.62 -0.01
CA ILE A 249 -20.87 19.73 1.41
C ILE A 249 -19.59 19.94 2.20
N VAL A 250 -19.52 21.06 2.91
CA VAL A 250 -18.42 21.36 3.84
C VAL A 250 -19.01 21.64 5.22
N PHE A 251 -18.72 20.78 6.19
CA PHE A 251 -19.08 20.97 7.59
C PHE A 251 -17.81 21.13 8.41
N VAL A 252 -17.63 22.30 9.02
CA VAL A 252 -16.46 22.54 9.87
C VAL A 252 -16.87 23.19 11.19
N THR A 253 -16.45 22.59 12.31
CA THR A 253 -16.78 23.11 13.65
C THR A 253 -15.86 24.26 14.06
N SER A 254 -14.56 24.19 13.73
CA SER A 254 -13.61 25.27 14.01
C SER A 254 -12.57 25.39 12.89
N MET A 255 -12.38 26.61 12.38
CA MET A 255 -11.43 26.91 11.31
C MET A 255 -10.88 28.33 11.39
N SER A 256 -9.59 28.54 11.03
CA SER A 256 -9.04 29.89 10.84
C SER A 256 -9.18 30.43 9.40
N TYR A 257 -9.09 29.58 8.38
CA TYR A 257 -9.11 30.01 6.98
C TYR A 257 -9.79 29.00 6.05
N LEU A 258 -10.80 29.47 5.31
CA LEU A 258 -11.51 28.72 4.28
C LEU A 258 -11.41 29.43 2.93
N ALA A 259 -10.99 28.70 1.90
CA ALA A 259 -11.12 29.11 0.51
C ALA A 259 -11.76 28.01 -0.33
N VAL A 260 -12.82 28.34 -1.05
CA VAL A 260 -13.53 27.43 -1.94
C VAL A 260 -13.69 28.10 -3.29
N PHE A 261 -13.12 27.49 -4.33
CA PHE A 261 -13.21 27.92 -5.72
C PHE A 261 -13.91 26.83 -6.52
N VAL A 262 -15.12 27.13 -6.99
CA VAL A 262 -15.87 26.23 -7.87
C VAL A 262 -16.12 26.97 -9.18
N THR A 263 -15.63 26.39 -10.28
CA THR A 263 -15.87 26.91 -11.64
C THR A 263 -16.79 25.94 -12.38
N TYR A 264 -17.67 26.45 -13.24
CA TYR A 264 -18.59 25.63 -14.04
C TYR A 264 -18.03 25.38 -15.44
#